data_AF-A0A7J9YTG1-F1
#
_entry.id   AF-A0A7J9YTG1-F1
#
_cell.length_a   1.000
_cell.length_b   1.000
_cell.length_c   1.000
_cell.angle_alpha   90.00
_cell.angle_beta   90.00
_cell.angle_gamma   90.00
#
_symmetry.space_group_name_H-M   'P 1'
#
loop_
_entity.id
_entity.type
_entity.pdbx_description
1 polymer ?
#
loop_
_entity_poly.entity_id
_entity_poly.type
_entity_poly.pdbx_seq_one_letter_code
_entity_poly.pdbx_strand_id
1 'polypeptide(L)' 'MSRPIRVAFTRHAEWRAEERGVSAQAAADLVLDEHRRRPRNPGTADSRVSGRGVGVAYDWPASGDATLAVIVTVWRE' A
#
# COMPACT_ATOMS: atom_id res chain seq x y z
N MET A 1 -10.73 4.82 15.39
CA MET A 1 -9.89 3.78 14.74
C MET A 1 -8.85 4.48 13.89
N SER A 2 -7.57 4.18 14.08
CA SER A 2 -6.50 4.75 13.25
C SER A 2 -6.48 4.07 11.88
N ARG A 3 -6.16 4.83 10.82
CA ARG A 3 -6.04 4.40 9.43
C ARG A 3 -4.77 5.01 8.83
N PRO A 4 -4.15 4.40 7.80
CA PRO A 4 -3.01 5.03 7.15
C PRO A 4 -3.48 6.32 6.45
N ILE A 5 -2.66 7.36 6.60
CA ILE A 5 -2.77 8.63 5.85
C ILE A 5 -1.49 8.93 5.07
N ARG A 6 -0.42 8.19 5.36
CA ARG A 6 0.88 8.25 4.68
C ARG A 6 1.21 6.86 4.15
N VAL A 7 1.83 6.84 2.97
CA VAL A 7 2.33 5.62 2.34
C VAL A 7 3.81 5.84 2.04
N ALA A 8 4.64 4.91 2.49
CA ALA A 8 6.05 4.82 2.09
C ALA A 8 6.27 3.60 1.22
N PHE A 9 7.41 3.56 0.53
CA PHE A 9 7.80 2.44 -0.31
C PHE A 9 9.09 1.85 0.24
N THR A 10 9.20 0.52 0.21
CA THR A 10 10.51 -0.11 0.32
C THR A 10 11.30 0.14 -0.97
N ARG A 11 12.63 0.07 -0.87
CA ARG A 11 13.51 0.13 -2.05
C ARG A 11 13.14 -0.92 -3.11
N HIS A 12 12.68 -2.09 -2.68
CA HIS A 12 12.20 -3.12 -3.60
C HIS A 12 10.94 -2.65 -4.35
N ALA A 13 9.96 -2.09 -3.65
CA ALA A 13 8.75 -1.57 -4.27
C ALA A 13 9.02 -0.41 -5.24
N GLU A 14 9.92 0.52 -4.90
CA GLU A 14 10.33 1.62 -5.78
C GLU A 14 10.90 1.08 -7.09
N TRP A 15 11.87 0.16 -7.00
CA TRP A 15 12.46 -0.49 -8.17
C TRP A 15 11.41 -1.23 -9.02
N ARG A 16 10.46 -1.94 -8.39
CA ARG A 16 9.39 -2.66 -9.10
C ARG A 16 8.40 -1.72 -9.77
N ALA A 17 8.16 -0.54 -9.20
CA ALA A 17 7.27 0.46 -9.76
C ALA A 17 7.88 1.07 -11.02
N GLU A 18 9.16 1.44 -10.97
CA GLU A 18 9.93 1.93 -12.12
C GLU A 18 10.00 0.88 -13.23
N GLU A 19 10.39 -0.36 -12.91
CA GLU A 19 10.50 -1.48 -13.87
C GLU A 19 9.18 -1.71 -14.64
N ARG A 20 8.03 -1.47 -14.01
CA ARG A 20 6.70 -1.75 -14.59
C ARG A 20 5.95 -0.53 -15.11
N GLY A 21 6.54 0.66 -15.00
CA GLY A 21 5.82 1.91 -15.27
C GLY A 21 4.56 2.05 -14.40
N VAL A 22 4.59 1.57 -13.16
CA VAL A 22 3.52 1.77 -12.18
C VAL A 22 3.76 3.10 -11.49
N SER A 23 2.76 3.98 -11.51
CA SER A 23 2.83 5.25 -10.80
C SER A 23 2.83 5.02 -9.28
N ALA A 24 3.84 5.53 -8.58
CA ALA A 24 3.90 5.50 -7.13
C ALA A 24 2.67 6.18 -6.51
N GLN A 25 2.18 7.27 -7.10
CA GLN A 25 0.95 7.94 -6.66
C GLN A 25 -0.26 7.01 -6.79
N ALA A 26 -0.40 6.31 -7.93
CA ALA A 26 -1.53 5.41 -8.16
C ALA A 26 -1.51 4.22 -7.18
N ALA A 27 -0.33 3.67 -6.88
CA ALA A 27 -0.17 2.61 -5.89
C ALA A 27 -0.51 3.09 -4.47
N ALA A 28 -0.08 4.30 -4.10
CA ALA A 28 -0.39 4.90 -2.80
C ALA A 28 -1.90 5.19 -2.66
N ASP A 29 -2.53 5.77 -3.68
CA ASP A 29 -3.96 6.05 -3.70
C ASP A 29 -4.79 4.76 -3.52
N LEU A 30 -4.36 3.67 -4.16
CA LEU A 30 -5.01 2.36 -4.04
C LEU A 30 -5.02 1.86 -2.57
N VAL A 31 -3.88 1.97 -1.88
CA VAL A 31 -3.76 1.60 -0.46
C VAL A 31 -4.66 2.47 0.42
N LEU A 32 -4.64 3.79 0.21
CA LEU A 32 -5.43 4.73 1.01
C LEU A 32 -6.94 4.55 0.77
N ASP A 33 -7.36 4.33 -0.47
CA ASP A 33 -8.76 4.08 -0.81
C ASP A 33 -9.29 2.77 -0.24
N GLU A 34 -8.48 1.70 -0.23
CA GLU A 34 -8.83 0.45 0.43
C GLU A 34 -9.10 0.66 1.92
N HIS A 35 -8.24 1.41 2.61
CA HIS A 35 -8.45 1.74 4.02
C HIS A 35 -9.59 2.71 4.29
N ARG A 36 -10.01 3.52 3.31
CA ARG A 36 -11.24 4.32 3.41
C ARG A 36 -12.49 3.43 3.36
N ARG A 37 -12.44 2.33 2.62
CA ARG A 37 -13.57 1.39 2.44
C ARG A 37 -13.65 0.35 3.56
N ARG A 38 -12.55 0.02 4.22
CA ARG A 38 -12.52 -0.97 5.30
C ARG A 38 -13.18 -0.44 6.58
N PRO A 39 -14.23 -1.12 7.09
CA PRO A 39 -14.92 -0.70 8.32
C PRO A 39 -14.15 -1.07 9.61
N ARG A 40 -13.16 -1.97 9.55
CA ARG A 40 -12.35 -2.40 10.70
C ARG A 40 -10.87 -2.47 10.37
N ASN A 41 -10.04 -2.21 11.38
CA ASN A 41 -8.60 -2.37 11.33
C ASN A 41 -8.25 -3.86 11.54
N PRO A 42 -7.74 -4.59 10.52
CA PRO A 42 -7.37 -6.01 10.67
C PRO A 42 -6.16 -6.28 11.58
N GLY A 43 -5.48 -5.25 12.11
CA GLY A 43 -4.21 -5.43 12.80
C GLY A 43 -3.04 -5.61 11.83
N THR A 44 -1.89 -6.02 12.35
CA THR A 44 -0.64 -6.25 11.59
C THR A 44 -0.81 -7.43 10.64
N ALA A 45 -1.29 -7.18 9.42
CA ALA A 45 -1.50 -8.19 8.41
C ALA A 45 -0.91 -7.73 7.08
N ASP A 46 -0.18 -8.63 6.41
CA ASP A 46 0.29 -8.44 5.04
C ASP A 46 -0.93 -8.22 4.15
N SER A 47 -1.15 -6.96 3.76
CA SER A 47 -2.35 -6.55 3.06
C SER A 47 -2.07 -6.51 1.57
N ARG A 48 -2.95 -7.16 0.80
CA ARG A 48 -2.93 -7.15 -0.65
C ARG A 48 -4.14 -6.40 -1.19
N VAL A 49 -3.91 -5.47 -2.10
CA VAL A 49 -4.98 -4.74 -2.80
C VAL A 49 -4.64 -4.69 -4.29
N SER A 50 -5.65 -4.79 -5.13
CA SER A 50 -5.51 -4.53 -6.56
C SER A 50 -6.64 -3.64 -7.09
N GLY A 51 -6.34 -2.92 -8.17
CA GLY A 51 -7.27 -2.02 -8.83
C GLY A 51 -6.59 -1.19 -9.89
N ARG A 52 -7.36 -0.81 -10.94
CA ARG A 52 -6.89 0.03 -12.05
C ARG A 52 -5.64 -0.55 -12.76
N GLY A 53 -5.53 -1.88 -12.84
CA GLY A 53 -4.40 -2.57 -13.50
C GLY A 53 -3.10 -2.53 -12.70
N VAL A 54 -3.19 -2.28 -11.39
CA VAL A 54 -2.06 -2.26 -10.45
C VAL A 54 -2.43 -3.13 -9.26
N GLY A 55 -1.49 -3.98 -8.84
CA GLY A 55 -1.57 -4.69 -7.58
C GLY A 55 -0.44 -4.29 -6.64
N VAL A 56 -0.76 -4.25 -5.34
CA VAL A 56 0.11 -3.77 -4.27
C VAL A 56 0.06 -4.73 -3.09
N ALA A 57 1.21 -5.06 -2.53
CA ALA A 57 1.33 -5.69 -1.21
C ALA A 57 1.99 -4.70 -0.26
N TYR A 58 1.41 -4.54 0.93
CA TYR A 58 1.85 -3.53 1.89
C TYR A 58 1.63 -3.98 3.34
N ASP A 59 2.46 -3.43 4.21
CA ASP A 59 2.39 -3.62 5.66
C ASP A 59 1.68 -2.44 6.30
N TRP A 60 0.77 -2.74 7.23
CA TRP A 60 0.12 -1.74 8.07
C TRP A 60 -0.45 -2.39 9.34
N PRO A 61 -0.29 -1.78 10.53
CA PRO A 61 0.54 -0.59 10.82
C PRO A 61 2.04 -0.88 10.64
N ALA A 62 2.82 0.09 10.19
CA ALA A 62 4.26 -0.08 9.95
C ALA A 62 5.10 0.64 11.03
N SER A 63 6.15 -0.01 11.52
CA SER A 63 7.09 0.55 12.52
C SER A 63 6.42 1.10 13.79
N GLY A 64 5.29 0.52 14.20
CA GLY A 64 4.50 1.00 15.34
C GLY A 64 3.65 2.25 15.07
N ASP A 65 3.65 2.76 13.84
CA ASP A 65 2.85 3.92 13.43
C ASP A 65 1.60 3.49 12.65
N ALA A 66 0.44 3.60 13.30
CA ALA A 66 -0.85 3.26 12.69
C ALA A 66 -1.32 4.23 11.59
N THR A 67 -0.59 5.31 11.36
CA THR A 67 -0.84 6.28 10.29
C THR A 67 0.02 6.04 9.05
N LEU A 68 0.95 5.08 9.11
CA LEU A 68 1.89 4.73 8.06
C LEU A 68 1.65 3.33 7.53
N ALA A 69 1.41 3.22 6.22
CA ALA A 69 1.51 1.96 5.48
C ALA A 69 2.81 1.93 4.66
N VAL A 70 3.44 0.77 4.54
CA VAL A 70 4.68 0.58 3.75
C VAL A 70 4.42 -0.40 2.63
N ILE A 71 4.52 0.04 1.39
CA ILE A 71 4.41 -0.83 0.22
C ILE A 71 5.69 -1.66 0.08
N VAL A 72 5.52 -2.97 0.10
CA VAL A 72 6.59 -3.96 0.01
C VAL A 72 6.86 -4.33 -1.45
N THR A 73 5.81 -4.48 -2.27
CA THR A 73 5.97 -4.73 -3.71
C THR A 73 4.76 -4.27 -4.52
N VAL A 74 4.98 -4.05 -5.82
CA VAL A 74 3.95 -3.69 -6.79
C VAL A 74 4.05 -4.54 -8.05
N TRP A 75 2.93 -4.79 -8.72
CA TRP A 75 2.86 -5.47 -10.01
C TRP A 75 1.77 -4.89 -10.91
N ARG A 76 1.84 -5.21 -12.20
CA ARG A 76 0.76 -5.00 -13.17
C ARG A 76 -0.16 -6.22 -13.16
N GLU A 77 -1.46 -5.99 -13.14
CA GLU A 77 -2.46 -7.02 -13.45
C GLU A 77 -2.69 -7.13 -14.95
#